data_AF-H8Z662-F1
#
_entry.id   AF-H8Z662-F1
#
_cell.length_a   1.000
_cell.length_b   1.000
_cell.length_c   1.000
_cell.angle_alpha   90.00
_cell.angle_beta   90.00
_cell.angle_gamma   90.00
#
_symmetry.space_group_name_H-M   'P 1'
#
loop_
_entity.id
_entity.type
_entity.pdbx_description
1 polymer ?
#
loop_
_entity_poly.entity_id
_entity_poly.type
_entity_poly.pdbx_seq_one_letter_code
_entity_poly.pdbx_strand_id
1 'polypeptide(L)'
;MPRDNDRLSARDWLTRIGFDEEGSNDLLLTDEPLDDLTGDPAMALRERFAHWQRRHRFAPGDLVVWKPGFMNKRYPRAKQPAVVLEVLEQPVFDNERDAGSPYFREPLDLVLGLFVDDGPHRGDFLNWYYDSRRFQPWQPD
;
A
#
# COMPACT_ATOMS: atom_id res chain seq x y z
N MET A 1 -10.77 9.54 -30.62
CA MET A 1 -9.99 8.66 -29.74
C MET A 1 -8.85 9.48 -29.16
N PRO A 2 -8.92 9.97 -27.91
CA PRO A 2 -7.78 10.62 -27.28
C PRO A 2 -6.69 9.57 -27.01
N ARG A 3 -5.44 9.96 -27.24
CA ARG A 3 -4.26 9.09 -27.12
C ARG A 3 -3.93 8.87 -25.64
N ASP A 4 -3.73 7.60 -25.29
CA ASP A 4 -3.43 7.07 -23.96
C ASP A 4 -1.96 7.37 -23.56
N ASN A 5 -1.55 8.66 -23.60
CA ASN A 5 -0.14 9.09 -23.52
C ASN A 5 0.18 10.01 -22.33
N ASP A 6 -0.69 10.09 -21.31
CA ASP A 6 -0.52 10.98 -20.15
C ASP A 6 -0.39 10.24 -18.81
N ARG A 7 -0.26 8.90 -18.81
CA ARG A 7 -0.05 8.13 -17.57
C ARG A 7 1.39 8.27 -17.09
N LEU A 8 1.58 8.98 -15.98
CA LEU A 8 2.88 9.09 -15.32
C LEU A 8 3.15 7.82 -14.51
N SER A 9 4.35 7.26 -14.65
CA SER A 9 4.83 6.22 -13.75
C SER A 9 5.28 6.81 -12.41
N ALA A 10 5.46 5.96 -11.38
CA ALA A 10 6.04 6.38 -10.10
C ALA A 10 7.42 7.03 -10.25
N ARG A 11 8.23 6.53 -11.20
CA ARG A 11 9.54 7.08 -11.52
C ARG A 11 9.43 8.49 -12.11
N ASP A 12 8.54 8.69 -13.08
CA ASP A 12 8.33 10.00 -13.71
C ASP A 12 7.85 11.04 -12.68
N TRP A 13 7.03 10.61 -11.73
CA TRP A 13 6.57 11.47 -10.64
C TRP A 13 7.70 11.86 -9.67
N LEU A 14 8.55 10.90 -9.26
CA LEU A 14 9.70 11.16 -8.38
C LEU A 14 10.70 12.15 -9.00
N THR A 15 11.01 11.99 -10.29
CA THR A 15 11.84 12.93 -11.04
C THR A 15 11.23 14.34 -11.04
N ARG A 16 9.91 14.45 -11.21
CA ARG A 16 9.23 15.75 -11.24
C ARG A 16 9.25 16.48 -9.89
N ILE A 17 9.31 15.76 -8.77
CA ILE A 17 9.42 16.36 -7.43
C ILE A 17 10.87 16.54 -6.97
N GLY A 18 11.86 16.26 -7.82
CA GLY A 18 13.28 16.47 -7.55
C GLY A 18 13.93 15.42 -6.64
N PHE A 19 13.37 14.20 -6.59
CA PHE A 19 13.98 13.06 -5.92
C PHE A 19 14.65 12.14 -6.95
N ASP A 20 15.99 12.14 -6.99
CA ASP A 20 16.79 11.16 -7.73
C ASP A 20 17.18 10.01 -6.78
N GLU A 21 16.64 8.82 -7.00
CA GLU A 21 16.81 7.67 -6.10
C GLU A 21 18.17 6.95 -6.29
N GLU A 22 19.20 7.37 -5.55
CA GLU A 22 20.32 6.47 -5.19
C GLU A 22 20.06 5.89 -3.78
N GLY A 23 19.26 4.81 -3.70
CA GLY A 23 19.09 4.07 -2.43
C GLY A 23 17.71 3.49 -2.14
N SER A 24 16.82 3.40 -3.12
CA SER A 24 15.49 2.84 -2.95
C SER A 24 15.54 1.30 -2.91
N ASN A 25 15.07 0.73 -1.81
CA ASN A 25 14.90 -0.71 -1.63
C ASN A 25 13.91 -1.22 -2.71
N ASP A 26 14.37 -2.17 -3.52
CA ASP A 26 13.79 -2.71 -4.77
C ASP A 26 12.42 -3.44 -4.64
N LEU A 27 11.56 -3.04 -3.70
CA LEU A 27 10.35 -3.78 -3.35
C LEU A 27 9.03 -3.13 -3.77
N LEU A 28 9.02 -1.89 -4.29
CA LEU A 28 7.78 -1.16 -4.57
C LEU A 28 7.76 -0.31 -5.85
N LEU A 29 8.79 -0.34 -6.68
CA LEU A 29 8.72 0.25 -8.02
C LEU A 29 8.15 -0.77 -9.01
N THR A 30 6.93 -1.24 -8.78
CA THR A 30 6.13 -1.74 -9.89
C THR A 30 5.71 -0.54 -10.72
N ASP A 31 5.83 -0.61 -12.05
CA ASP A 31 5.34 0.38 -13.02
C ASP A 31 3.79 0.43 -13.03
N GLU A 32 3.16 0.51 -11.85
CA GLU A 32 1.75 0.79 -11.74
C GLU A 32 1.53 2.24 -12.19
N PRO A 33 0.70 2.46 -13.23
CA PRO A 33 0.41 3.80 -13.68
C PRO A 33 -0.26 4.57 -12.55
N LEU A 34 0.26 5.76 -12.25
CA LEU A 34 -0.36 6.68 -11.32
C LEU A 34 -1.46 7.42 -12.07
N ASP A 35 -2.52 6.67 -12.39
CA ASP A 35 -3.69 7.12 -13.14
C ASP A 35 -4.36 8.37 -12.52
N ASP A 36 -4.07 8.67 -11.25
CA ASP A 36 -4.57 9.80 -10.48
C ASP A 36 -3.57 10.96 -10.31
N LEU A 37 -2.34 10.87 -10.83
CA LEU A 37 -1.34 11.94 -10.75
C LEU A 37 -1.26 12.84 -11.98
N THR A 38 -2.24 12.75 -12.88
CA THR A 38 -2.39 13.70 -13.99
C THR A 38 -2.94 15.02 -13.48
N GLY A 39 -2.08 15.95 -13.04
CA GLY A 39 -2.53 17.26 -12.54
C GLY A 39 -1.54 18.01 -11.65
N ASP A 40 -2.08 18.88 -10.77
CA ASP A 40 -1.32 19.61 -9.75
C ASP A 40 -0.89 18.64 -8.62
N PRO A 41 0.43 18.43 -8.40
CA PRO A 41 0.92 17.55 -7.35
C PRO A 41 0.43 17.94 -5.95
N ALA A 42 0.19 19.23 -5.69
CA ALA A 42 -0.31 19.68 -4.40
C ALA A 42 -1.75 19.19 -4.13
N MET A 43 -2.60 19.13 -5.16
CA MET A 43 -3.96 18.60 -5.03
C MET A 43 -3.94 17.09 -4.79
N ALA A 44 -3.16 16.34 -5.57
CA ALA A 44 -3.05 14.90 -5.42
C ALA A 44 -2.56 14.51 -4.01
N LEU A 45 -1.60 15.26 -3.45
CA LEU A 45 -1.14 15.06 -2.07
C LEU A 45 -2.26 15.31 -1.05
N ARG A 46 -3.09 16.36 -1.24
CA ARG A 46 -4.22 16.65 -0.36
C ARG A 46 -5.29 15.56 -0.42
N GLU A 47 -5.56 15.03 -1.60
CA GLU A 47 -6.51 13.93 -1.78
C GLU A 47 -6.02 12.63 -1.13
N ARG A 48 -4.75 12.26 -1.36
CA ARG A 48 -4.11 11.14 -0.65
C ARG A 48 -4.16 11.35 0.86
N PHE A 49 -3.84 12.54 1.34
CA PHE A 49 -3.92 12.84 2.77
C PHE A 49 -5.35 12.65 3.32
N ALA A 50 -6.38 13.10 2.60
CA ALA A 50 -7.77 12.88 3.00
C ALA A 50 -8.12 11.38 3.06
N HIS A 51 -7.67 10.58 2.08
CA HIS A 51 -7.85 9.13 2.10
C HIS A 51 -7.10 8.44 3.25
N TRP A 52 -5.90 8.90 3.58
CA TRP A 52 -5.13 8.43 4.72
C TRP A 52 -5.86 8.68 6.05
N GLN A 53 -6.45 9.86 6.20
CA GLN A 53 -7.21 10.23 7.41
C GLN A 53 -8.50 9.44 7.59
N ARG A 54 -9.10 8.94 6.50
CA ARG A 54 -10.31 8.11 6.56
C ARG A 54 -10.01 6.74 7.16
N ARG A 55 -10.22 6.58 8.47
CA ARG A 55 -10.07 5.29 9.15
C ARG A 55 -11.26 4.38 8.89
N HIS A 56 -10.99 3.09 8.72
CA HIS A 56 -11.99 2.04 8.73
C HIS A 56 -11.84 1.24 10.03
N ARG A 57 -12.96 0.77 10.59
CA ARG A 57 -12.94 -0.19 11.70
C ARG A 57 -13.09 -1.57 11.10
N PHE A 58 -12.14 -2.43 11.41
CA PHE A 58 -12.13 -3.83 10.96
C PHE A 58 -12.42 -4.76 12.13
N ALA A 59 -12.89 -5.96 11.79
CA ALA A 59 -13.03 -7.08 12.69
C ALA A 59 -12.48 -8.36 12.03
N PRO A 60 -12.06 -9.37 12.81
CA PRO A 60 -11.69 -10.67 12.27
C PRO A 60 -12.76 -11.23 11.32
N GLY A 61 -12.34 -11.72 10.16
CA GLY A 61 -13.21 -12.21 9.10
C GLY A 61 -13.58 -11.19 8.02
N ASP A 62 -13.35 -9.89 8.25
CA ASP A 62 -13.55 -8.88 7.20
C ASP A 62 -12.60 -9.10 6.02
N LEU A 63 -13.09 -8.86 4.80
CA LEU A 63 -12.24 -8.80 3.61
C LEU A 63 -11.80 -7.36 3.36
N VAL A 64 -10.51 -7.18 3.13
CA VAL A 64 -9.90 -5.87 2.91
C VAL A 64 -9.03 -5.87 1.67
N VAL A 65 -8.80 -4.67 1.15
CA VAL A 65 -7.88 -4.40 0.05
C VAL A 65 -7.14 -3.10 0.34
N TRP A 66 -5.99 -2.90 -0.30
CA TRP A 66 -5.28 -1.63 -0.23
C TRP A 66 -6.18 -0.50 -0.66
N LYS A 67 -6.07 0.63 0.05
CA LYS A 67 -6.50 1.90 -0.51
C LYS A 67 -5.61 2.22 -1.71
N PRO A 68 -6.16 2.79 -2.79
CA PRO A 68 -5.37 3.20 -3.95
C PRO A 68 -4.17 4.07 -3.54
N GLY A 69 -2.97 3.68 -3.96
CA GLY A 69 -1.71 4.38 -3.68
C GLY A 69 -1.12 4.21 -2.28
N PHE A 70 -1.63 3.27 -1.46
CA PHE A 70 -1.12 3.04 -0.09
C PHE A 70 -0.40 1.71 0.12
N MET A 71 -0.25 0.90 -0.94
CA MET A 71 0.51 -0.35 -0.90
C MET A 71 1.98 -0.07 -0.53
N ASN A 72 2.49 -0.79 0.47
CA ASN A 72 3.88 -0.69 0.90
C ASN A 72 4.55 -2.05 1.17
N LYS A 73 3.87 -3.15 0.78
CA LYS A 73 4.39 -4.52 0.87
C LYS A 73 3.98 -5.28 -0.39
N ARG A 74 4.74 -6.33 -0.71
CA ARG A 74 4.48 -7.21 -1.87
C ARG A 74 3.11 -7.90 -1.81
N TYR A 75 2.68 -8.25 -0.60
CA TYR A 75 1.43 -8.93 -0.34
C TYR A 75 0.56 -8.08 0.60
N PRO A 76 -0.77 -8.08 0.43
CA PRO A 76 -1.50 -8.55 -0.76
C PRO A 76 -1.08 -7.76 -2.01
N ARG A 77 -1.26 -8.29 -3.21
CA ARG A 77 -1.12 -7.46 -4.43
C ARG A 77 -2.20 -6.37 -4.45
N ALA A 78 -2.00 -5.29 -5.20
CA ALA A 78 -2.81 -4.07 -5.14
C ALA A 78 -4.34 -4.29 -5.11
N LYS A 79 -4.87 -5.22 -5.91
CA LYS A 79 -6.32 -5.55 -5.96
C LYS A 79 -6.68 -6.92 -5.36
N GLN A 80 -5.70 -7.61 -4.77
CA GLN A 80 -5.92 -8.91 -4.16
C GLN A 80 -6.58 -8.73 -2.80
N PRO A 81 -7.75 -9.36 -2.54
CA PRO A 81 -8.35 -9.33 -1.22
C PRO A 81 -7.51 -10.13 -0.22
N ALA A 82 -7.52 -9.68 1.03
CA ALA A 82 -7.01 -10.41 2.17
C ALA A 82 -8.04 -10.42 3.30
N VAL A 83 -7.99 -11.45 4.15
CA VAL A 83 -8.89 -11.58 5.30
C VAL A 83 -8.22 -11.03 6.55
N VAL A 84 -8.96 -10.29 7.35
CA VAL A 84 -8.51 -9.85 8.68
C VAL A 84 -8.49 -11.06 9.60
N LEU A 85 -7.31 -11.40 10.11
CA LEU A 85 -7.12 -12.44 11.11
C LEU A 85 -7.25 -11.87 12.52
N GLU A 86 -6.67 -10.69 12.75
CA GLU A 86 -6.62 -10.05 14.05
C GLU A 86 -6.50 -8.53 13.91
N VAL A 87 -7.09 -7.81 14.86
CA VAL A 87 -6.91 -6.37 15.06
C VAL A 87 -6.30 -6.18 16.45
N LEU A 88 -5.09 -5.66 16.53
CA LEU A 88 -4.34 -5.51 17.77
C LEU A 88 -4.77 -4.25 18.51
N GLU A 89 -5.01 -4.37 19.82
CA GLU A 89 -5.26 -3.20 20.67
C GLU A 89 -4.03 -2.30 20.80
N GLN A 90 -2.84 -2.91 20.79
CA GLN A 90 -1.56 -2.21 20.85
C GLN A 90 -0.74 -2.56 19.59
N PRO A 91 -0.38 -1.57 18.75
CA PRO A 91 0.39 -1.83 17.55
C PRO A 91 1.79 -2.32 17.88
N VAL A 92 2.31 -3.23 17.05
CA VAL A 92 3.72 -3.61 17.06
C VAL A 92 4.51 -2.73 16.11
N PHE A 93 5.80 -2.55 16.41
CA PHE A 93 6.71 -1.75 15.60
C PHE A 93 7.88 -2.62 15.13
N ASP A 94 8.24 -2.47 13.86
CA ASP A 94 9.44 -3.08 13.31
C ASP A 94 10.68 -2.34 13.83
N ASN A 95 11.57 -3.06 14.53
CA ASN A 95 12.77 -2.50 15.14
C ASN A 95 13.98 -2.50 14.19
N GLU A 96 13.85 -3.05 12.99
CA GLU A 96 14.94 -3.09 11.99
C GLU A 96 14.98 -1.83 11.12
N ARG A 97 13.95 -0.97 11.20
CA ARG A 97 13.85 0.27 10.42
C ARG A 97 14.38 1.47 11.21
N ASP A 98 15.19 2.29 10.55
CA ASP A 98 15.67 3.58 11.08
C ASP A 98 14.88 4.77 10.54
N ALA A 99 15.19 5.97 11.06
CA ALA A 99 14.48 7.22 10.76
C ALA A 99 14.58 7.68 9.29
N GLY A 100 15.51 7.13 8.50
CA GLY A 100 15.60 7.36 7.05
C GLY A 100 14.61 6.52 6.25
N SER A 101 13.99 5.51 6.86
CA SER A 101 12.98 4.68 6.21
C SER A 101 11.59 5.34 6.25
N PRO A 102 10.82 5.32 5.16
CA PRO A 102 9.42 5.78 5.16
C PRO A 102 8.50 4.90 6.04
N TYR A 103 9.01 3.76 6.54
CA TYR A 103 8.28 2.83 7.40
C TYR A 103 8.78 2.86 8.85
N PHE A 104 9.61 3.86 9.20
CA PHE A 104 10.05 4.05 10.58
C PHE A 104 8.87 4.23 11.52
N ARG A 105 8.81 3.41 12.58
CA ARG A 105 7.73 3.42 13.57
C ARG A 105 6.33 3.34 12.95
N GLU A 106 6.19 2.62 11.84
CA GLU A 106 4.88 2.26 11.31
C GLU A 106 4.12 1.44 12.36
N PRO A 107 2.92 1.87 12.79
CA PRO A 107 2.13 1.16 13.79
C PRO A 107 1.41 -0.01 13.12
N LEU A 108 1.94 -1.21 13.29
CA LEU A 108 1.34 -2.41 12.72
C LEU A 108 0.28 -2.95 13.69
N ASP A 109 -0.99 -2.65 13.42
CA ASP A 109 -2.16 -2.98 14.24
C ASP A 109 -3.10 -4.00 13.59
N LEU A 110 -2.82 -4.43 12.36
CA LEU A 110 -3.69 -5.30 11.58
C LEU A 110 -2.93 -6.53 11.09
N VAL A 111 -3.43 -7.73 11.40
CA VAL A 111 -2.89 -8.99 10.88
C VAL A 111 -3.79 -9.48 9.76
N LEU A 112 -3.23 -9.63 8.56
CA LEU A 112 -3.95 -10.10 7.38
C LEU A 112 -3.44 -11.46 6.94
N GLY A 113 -4.37 -12.33 6.55
CA GLY A 113 -4.11 -13.62 5.94
C GLY A 113 -4.48 -13.64 4.47
N LEU A 114 -3.66 -14.29 3.64
CA LEU A 114 -3.95 -14.51 2.24
C LEU A 114 -3.19 -15.71 1.67
N PHE A 115 -3.67 -16.22 0.54
CA PHE A 115 -2.95 -17.19 -0.26
C PHE A 115 -1.91 -16.52 -1.13
N VAL A 116 -0.69 -17.04 -1.13
CA VAL A 116 0.34 -16.64 -2.08
C VAL A 116 0.15 -17.40 -3.39
N ASP A 117 0.22 -16.70 -4.52
CA ASP A 117 -0.01 -17.27 -5.86
C ASP A 117 1.28 -17.55 -6.64
N ASP A 118 2.44 -17.18 -6.08
CA ASP A 118 3.77 -17.36 -6.67
C ASP A 118 4.81 -17.94 -5.70
N GLY A 119 5.98 -18.30 -6.23
CA GLY A 119 7.13 -18.73 -5.43
C GLY A 119 6.97 -20.07 -4.70
N PRO A 120 7.89 -20.40 -3.77
CA PRO A 120 7.91 -21.68 -3.05
C PRO A 120 6.68 -21.93 -2.17
N HIS A 121 5.98 -20.87 -1.77
CA HIS A 121 4.82 -20.90 -0.88
C HIS A 121 3.49 -20.78 -1.64
N ARG A 122 3.49 -21.04 -2.95
CA ARG A 122 2.28 -20.97 -3.76
C ARG A 122 1.21 -21.91 -3.22
N GLY A 123 0.05 -21.36 -2.87
CA GLY A 123 -1.08 -22.08 -2.29
C GLY A 123 -1.08 -22.14 -0.76
N ASP A 124 0.00 -21.69 -0.10
CA ASP A 124 0.04 -21.60 1.36
C ASP A 124 -0.77 -20.39 1.84
N PHE A 125 -1.44 -20.57 2.99
CA PHE A 125 -2.09 -19.48 3.71
C PHE A 125 -1.08 -18.87 4.68
N LEU A 126 -0.61 -17.66 4.34
CA LEU A 126 0.39 -16.93 5.11
C LEU A 126 -0.21 -15.66 5.70
N ASN A 127 0.46 -15.11 6.72
CA ASN A 127 0.03 -13.91 7.40
C ASN A 127 1.17 -12.89 7.58
N TRP A 128 0.78 -11.61 7.60
CA TRP A 128 1.69 -10.49 7.84
C TRP A 128 0.99 -9.39 8.64
N TYR A 129 1.81 -8.52 9.22
CA TYR A 129 1.39 -7.36 10.00
C TYR A 129 1.40 -6.09 9.14
N TYR A 130 0.38 -5.26 9.31
CA TYR A 130 0.10 -4.07 8.52
C TYR A 130 -0.41 -2.91 9.38
N ASP A 131 -0.30 -1.70 8.83
CA ASP A 131 -1.00 -0.51 9.33
C ASP A 131 -2.41 -0.44 8.73
N SER A 132 -3.43 -0.53 9.59
CA SER A 132 -4.85 -0.50 9.24
C SER A 132 -5.26 0.72 8.41
N ARG A 133 -4.53 1.85 8.49
CA ARG A 133 -4.79 3.06 7.68
C ARG A 133 -4.75 2.83 6.21
N ARG A 134 -3.92 1.88 5.77
CA ARG A 134 -3.63 1.62 4.37
C ARG A 134 -4.72 0.79 3.69
N PHE A 135 -5.67 0.25 4.46
CA PHE A 135 -6.68 -0.66 3.96
C PHE A 135 -8.07 -0.03 3.96
N GLN A 136 -8.90 -0.55 3.06
CA GLN A 136 -10.34 -0.29 2.99
C GLN A 136 -11.08 -1.63 2.86
N PRO A 137 -12.37 -1.68 3.20
CA PRO A 137 -13.20 -2.86 2.95
C PRO A 137 -13.13 -3.25 1.47
N TRP A 138 -12.95 -4.54 1.21
CA TRP A 138 -13.03 -5.07 -0.14
C TRP A 138 -14.51 -5.16 -0.56
N GLN A 139 -14.79 -4.75 -1.79
CA GLN A 139 -16.10 -4.88 -2.41
C GLN A 139 -15.95 -5.73 -3.67
N PRO A 140 -16.77 -6.77 -3.86
CA PRO A 140 -16.83 -7.47 -5.13
C PRO A 140 -17.37 -6.50 -6.20
N ASP A 141 -16.73 -6.53 -7.37
CA ASP A 141 -17.21 -5.84 -8.58
C ASP A 141 -18.55 -6.42 -9.07
#